data_AF-A0A520MBJ1-F1
#
_entry.id   AF-A0A520MBJ1-F1
#
_cell.length_a   1.000
_cell.length_b   1.000
_cell.length_c   1.000
_cell.angle_alpha   90.00
_cell.angle_beta   90.00
_cell.angle_gamma   90.00
#
_symmetry.space_group_name_H-M   'P 1'
#
loop_
_entity.id
_entity.type
_entity.pdbx_description
1 polymer ?
#
loop_
_entity_poly.entity_id
_entity_poly.type
_entity_poly.pdbx_seq_one_letter_code
_entity_poly.pdbx_strand_id
1 'polypeptide(L)'
;MVSRIQKIKTLEQKIDSLKREASAELKKTIKQKEKEIEKLGQEFVQTFNKDFSFNVTVKKSDKKTSARNGSSRQRLTKEGKIKLQNQITKYLSRTPRGISEICTKVGRPVNQVRNVLKNIKGLKKQGTKRNTTYVMK
;
A
#
# COMPACT_ATOMS: atom_id res chain seq x y z
N MET A 1 1.09 -60.82 -46.41
CA MET A 1 1.69 -60.39 -45.13
C MET A 1 2.16 -58.95 -45.30
N VAL A 2 1.65 -57.98 -44.53
CA VAL A 2 1.98 -56.54 -44.71
C VAL A 2 3.44 -56.30 -44.36
N SER A 3 4.18 -55.62 -45.24
CA SER A 3 5.63 -55.42 -45.06
C SER A 3 5.90 -54.55 -43.83
N ARG A 4 7.05 -54.76 -43.19
CA ARG A 4 7.47 -53.99 -42.01
C ARG A 4 7.50 -52.47 -42.28
N ILE A 5 7.86 -52.09 -43.50
CA ILE A 5 7.91 -50.69 -43.96
C ILE A 5 6.50 -50.08 -44.05
N GLN A 6 5.52 -50.84 -44.56
CA GLN A 6 4.12 -50.38 -44.60
C GLN A 6 3.56 -50.18 -43.18
N LYS A 7 3.89 -51.08 -42.24
CA LYS A 7 3.48 -50.94 -40.84
C LYS A 7 4.05 -49.68 -40.18
N ILE A 8 5.34 -49.37 -40.42
CA ILE A 8 5.99 -48.17 -39.89
C ILE A 8 5.31 -46.91 -40.44
N LYS A 9 5.09 -46.83 -41.76
CA LYS A 9 4.40 -45.67 -42.38
C LYS A 9 3.00 -45.44 -41.82
N THR A 10 2.23 -46.50 -41.57
CA THR A 10 0.90 -46.36 -40.94
C THR A 10 0.97 -45.90 -39.49
N LEU A 11 2.02 -46.25 -38.74
CA LEU A 11 2.22 -45.77 -37.37
C LEU A 11 2.63 -44.30 -37.35
N GLU A 12 3.50 -43.87 -38.27
CA GLU A 12 3.88 -42.46 -38.44
C GLU A 12 2.65 -41.59 -38.76
N GLN A 13 1.81 -42.02 -39.70
CA GLN A 13 0.57 -41.31 -40.02
C GLN A 13 -0.39 -41.22 -38.82
N LYS A 14 -0.50 -42.28 -38.01
CA LYS A 14 -1.29 -42.27 -36.77
C LYS A 14 -0.71 -41.29 -35.76
N ILE A 15 0.60 -41.30 -35.55
CA ILE A 15 1.27 -40.35 -34.63
C ILE A 15 1.01 -38.91 -35.06
N ASP A 16 1.10 -38.61 -36.35
CA ASP A 16 0.86 -37.27 -36.86
C ASP A 16 -0.61 -36.85 -36.73
N SER A 17 -1.56 -37.77 -36.93
CA SER A 17 -2.98 -37.49 -36.68
C SER A 17 -3.24 -37.16 -35.21
N LEU A 18 -2.69 -37.95 -34.28
CA LEU A 18 -2.83 -37.74 -32.83
C LEU A 18 -2.20 -36.42 -32.39
N LYS A 19 -1.03 -36.06 -32.93
CA LYS A 19 -0.40 -34.75 -32.66
C LYS A 19 -1.26 -33.59 -33.12
N ARG A 20 -1.89 -33.69 -34.31
CA ARG A 20 -2.79 -32.66 -34.83
C ARG A 20 -4.04 -32.53 -33.96
N GLU A 21 -4.65 -33.64 -33.57
CA GLU A 21 -5.82 -33.67 -32.69
C GLU A 21 -5.51 -33.04 -31.32
N ALA A 22 -4.43 -33.47 -30.67
CA ALA A 22 -3.98 -32.90 -29.39
C ALA A 22 -3.69 -31.39 -29.51
N SER A 23 -3.06 -30.95 -30.60
CA SER A 23 -2.80 -29.53 -30.82
C SER A 23 -4.09 -28.70 -31.00
N ALA A 24 -5.10 -29.27 -31.66
CA ALA A 24 -6.38 -28.61 -31.87
C ALA A 24 -7.19 -28.52 -30.56
N GLU A 25 -7.15 -29.57 -29.75
CA GLU A 25 -7.76 -29.59 -28.42
C GLU A 25 -7.09 -28.59 -27.48
N LEU A 26 -5.76 -28.56 -27.41
CA LEU A 26 -5.03 -27.56 -26.62
C LEU A 26 -5.36 -26.13 -27.04
N LYS A 27 -5.45 -25.84 -28.34
CA LYS A 27 -5.86 -24.51 -28.84
C LYS A 27 -7.29 -24.15 -28.42
N LYS A 28 -8.22 -25.12 -28.41
CA LYS A 28 -9.58 -24.89 -27.91
C LYS A 28 -9.58 -24.58 -26.42
N THR A 29 -8.84 -25.36 -25.63
CA THR A 29 -8.74 -25.17 -24.17
C THR A 29 -8.12 -23.83 -23.81
N ILE A 30 -7.05 -23.41 -24.50
CA ILE A 30 -6.41 -22.10 -24.32
C ILE A 30 -7.43 -20.98 -24.57
N LYS A 31 -8.15 -21.02 -25.70
CA LYS A 31 -9.18 -20.01 -26.02
C LYS A 31 -10.31 -19.97 -25.00
N GLN A 32 -10.71 -21.12 -24.44
CA GLN A 32 -11.73 -21.16 -23.39
C GLN A 32 -11.22 -20.50 -22.10
N LYS A 33 -9.97 -20.78 -21.71
CA LYS A 33 -9.35 -20.21 -20.51
C LYS A 33 -9.08 -18.72 -20.64
N GLU A 34 -8.69 -18.24 -21.83
CA GLU A 34 -8.54 -16.80 -22.11
C GLU A 34 -9.87 -16.05 -21.89
N LYS A 35 -10.98 -16.58 -22.41
CA LYS A 35 -12.32 -16.00 -22.19
C LYS A 35 -12.74 -16.01 -20.71
N GLU A 36 -12.38 -17.06 -19.98
CA GLU A 36 -12.65 -17.17 -18.53
C GLU A 36 -11.88 -16.09 -17.75
N ILE A 37 -10.60 -15.89 -18.08
CA ILE A 37 -9.76 -14.83 -17.50
C ILE A 37 -10.32 -13.44 -17.82
N GLU A 38 -10.74 -13.18 -19.07
CA GLU A 38 -11.36 -11.90 -19.45
C GLU A 38 -12.63 -11.62 -18.65
N LYS A 39 -13.50 -12.61 -18.46
CA LYS A 39 -14.70 -12.49 -17.61
C LYS A 39 -14.34 -12.16 -16.17
N LEU A 40 -13.41 -12.90 -15.57
CA LEU A 40 -12.97 -12.64 -14.19
C LEU A 40 -12.35 -11.24 -14.05
N GLY A 41 -11.61 -10.77 -15.05
CA GLY A 41 -11.07 -9.41 -15.09
C GLY A 41 -12.18 -8.35 -15.14
N GLN A 42 -13.24 -8.56 -15.93
CA GLN A 42 -14.40 -7.66 -15.98
C GLN A 42 -15.18 -7.65 -14.67
N GLU A 43 -15.41 -8.81 -14.06
CA GLU A 43 -16.06 -8.95 -12.75
C GLU A 43 -15.25 -8.24 -11.65
N PHE A 44 -13.93 -8.35 -11.67
CA PHE A 44 -13.05 -7.63 -10.75
C PHE A 44 -13.17 -6.11 -10.93
N VAL A 45 -13.15 -5.59 -12.16
CA VAL A 45 -13.30 -4.14 -12.40
C VAL A 45 -14.68 -3.65 -11.96
N GLN A 46 -15.74 -4.43 -12.17
CA GLN A 46 -17.09 -4.07 -11.74
C GLN A 46 -17.26 -4.08 -10.22
N THR A 47 -16.73 -5.09 -9.53
CA THR A 47 -16.76 -5.17 -8.06
C THR A 47 -15.91 -4.07 -7.44
N PHE A 48 -14.71 -3.83 -7.99
CA PHE A 48 -13.86 -2.72 -7.56
C PHE A 48 -14.57 -1.36 -7.73
N ASN A 49 -15.20 -1.11 -8.88
CA ASN A 49 -15.93 0.14 -9.09
C ASN A 49 -17.18 0.30 -8.20
N LYS A 50 -17.82 -0.81 -7.81
CA LYS A 50 -18.96 -0.80 -6.86
C LYS A 50 -18.51 -0.54 -5.42
N ASP A 51 -17.40 -1.13 -4.99
CA ASP A 51 -16.90 -0.99 -3.62
C ASP A 51 -16.06 0.29 -3.41
N PHE A 52 -15.53 0.87 -4.49
CA PHE A 52 -14.71 2.09 -4.46
C PHE A 52 -15.38 3.31 -5.13
N SER A 53 -16.69 3.28 -5.40
CA SER A 53 -17.43 4.50 -5.75
C SER A 53 -17.55 5.40 -4.51
N PHE A 54 -16.49 6.14 -4.22
CA PHE A 54 -16.52 7.24 -3.27
C PHE A 54 -17.39 8.33 -3.90
N ASN A 55 -18.69 8.30 -3.64
CA ASN A 55 -19.61 9.37 -3.99
C ASN A 55 -19.24 10.61 -3.17
N VAL A 56 -18.18 11.32 -3.56
CA VAL A 56 -17.86 12.65 -3.06
C VAL A 56 -18.93 13.58 -3.64
N THR A 57 -20.08 13.65 -2.99
CA THR A 57 -20.98 14.80 -3.16
C THR A 57 -20.28 16.00 -2.53
N VAL A 58 -19.47 16.70 -3.32
CA VAL A 58 -18.89 17.98 -2.92
C VAL A 58 -20.05 18.98 -2.83
N LYS A 59 -20.68 19.08 -1.65
CA LYS A 59 -21.50 20.25 -1.33
C LYS A 59 -20.55 21.45 -1.34
N LYS A 60 -20.63 22.26 -2.39
CA LYS A 60 -20.00 23.59 -2.44
C LYS A 60 -20.63 24.44 -1.35
N SER A 61 -20.07 24.39 -0.14
CA SER A 61 -20.32 25.41 0.87
C SER A 61 -19.27 26.48 0.70
N ASP A 62 -19.69 27.66 0.24
CA ASP A 62 -18.93 28.90 0.33
C ASP A 62 -18.77 29.27 1.81
N LYS A 63 -17.81 28.64 2.47
CA LYS A 63 -17.24 29.14 3.72
C LYS A 63 -15.74 29.09 3.57
N LYS A 64 -15.11 30.25 3.73
CA LYS A 64 -13.65 30.43 3.81
C LYS A 64 -13.06 29.44 4.83
N THR A 65 -12.73 28.23 4.38
CA THR A 65 -12.00 27.26 5.18
C THR A 65 -10.54 27.63 5.12
N SER A 66 -10.07 28.23 6.23
CA SER A 66 -8.67 28.16 6.66
C SER A 66 -8.07 26.83 6.22
N ALA A 67 -6.98 26.90 5.45
CA ALA A 67 -6.29 25.76 4.89
C ALA A 67 -6.07 24.69 5.98
N ARG A 68 -6.88 23.62 5.94
CA ARG A 68 -6.58 22.40 6.69
C ARG A 68 -5.30 21.87 6.07
N ASN A 69 -4.17 22.16 6.71
CA ASN A 69 -2.89 21.55 6.40
C ASN A 69 -3.09 20.04 6.42
N GLY A 70 -3.21 19.44 5.24
CA GLY A 70 -3.30 18.01 5.08
C GLY A 70 -2.04 17.41 5.67
N SER A 71 -2.17 16.79 6.83
CA SER A 71 -1.10 16.00 7.45
C SER A 71 -0.91 14.72 6.63
N SER A 72 -0.39 14.88 5.42
CA SER A 72 0.18 13.79 4.64
C SER A 72 1.22 13.08 5.51
N ARG A 73 1.19 11.74 5.56
CA ARG A 73 2.22 10.90 6.22
C ARG A 73 3.54 10.94 5.43
N GLN A 74 4.00 12.13 5.07
CA GLN A 74 5.23 12.30 4.33
C GLN A 74 6.42 11.96 5.23
N ARG A 75 7.34 11.15 4.72
CA ARG A 75 8.58 10.81 5.41
C ARG A 75 9.42 12.07 5.56
N LEU A 76 9.84 12.38 6.78
CA LEU A 76 10.72 13.52 7.05
C LEU A 76 12.11 13.31 6.44
N THR A 77 12.59 14.31 5.72
CA THR A 77 14.00 14.43 5.28
C THR A 77 14.93 14.57 6.50
N LYS A 78 16.24 14.37 6.31
CA LYS A 78 17.24 14.53 7.38
C LYS A 78 17.16 15.92 8.01
N GLU A 79 17.10 16.97 7.19
CA GLU A 79 16.95 18.35 7.65
C GLU A 79 15.62 18.60 8.38
N GLY A 80 14.52 18.03 7.86
CA GLY A 80 13.21 18.14 8.50
C GLY A 80 13.20 17.54 9.92
N LYS A 81 13.94 16.45 10.14
CA LYS A 81 14.12 15.86 11.47
C LYS A 81 14.88 16.78 12.41
N ILE A 82 15.95 17.44 11.93
CA ILE A 82 16.75 18.38 12.74
C ILE A 82 15.91 19.60 13.14
N LYS A 83 15.19 20.21 12.18
CA LYS A 83 14.28 21.34 12.46
C LYS A 83 13.21 20.96 13.47
N LEU A 84 12.60 19.78 13.30
CA LEU A 84 11.60 19.23 14.22
C LEU A 84 12.18 19.00 15.62
N GLN A 85 13.37 18.42 15.71
CA GLN A 85 14.07 18.20 16.96
C GLN A 85 14.32 19.53 17.70
N ASN A 86 14.85 20.54 17.02
CA ASN A 86 15.11 21.85 17.62
C ASN A 86 13.83 22.51 18.14
N GLN A 87 12.73 22.41 17.38
CA GLN A 87 11.43 22.93 17.79
C GLN A 87 10.88 22.22 19.05
N ILE A 88 10.99 20.89 19.10
CA ILE A 88 10.57 20.09 20.26
C ILE A 88 11.45 20.43 21.47
N THR A 89 12.77 20.46 21.33
CA THR A 89 13.69 20.77 22.44
C THR A 89 13.42 22.17 23.01
N LYS A 90 13.23 23.18 22.15
CA LYS A 90 12.87 24.55 22.57
C LYS A 90 11.53 24.61 23.31
N TYR A 91 10.59 23.75 22.94
CA TYR A 91 9.29 23.68 23.60
C TYR A 91 9.37 22.98 24.97
N LEU A 92 10.21 21.95 25.08
CA LEU A 92 10.40 21.17 26.31
C LEU A 92 11.33 21.81 27.34
N SER A 93 12.16 22.78 26.95
CA SER A 93 13.13 23.41 27.87
C SER A 93 12.49 24.19 29.03
N ARG A 94 11.20 24.51 28.95
CA ARG A 94 10.51 25.31 29.97
C ARG A 94 9.72 24.45 30.97
N THR A 95 9.05 23.41 30.48
CA THR A 95 8.04 22.68 31.23
C THR A 95 7.93 21.24 30.73
N PRO A 96 7.67 20.26 31.61
CA PRO A 96 7.28 18.92 31.21
C PRO A 96 6.03 18.96 30.32
N ARG A 97 6.06 18.24 29.19
CA ARG A 97 4.90 18.18 28.27
C ARG A 97 4.53 16.76 27.89
N GLY A 98 3.23 16.52 27.75
CA GLY A 98 2.68 15.28 27.23
C GLY A 98 2.85 15.16 25.72
N ILE A 99 2.77 13.93 25.19
CA ILE A 99 2.91 13.69 23.75
C ILE A 99 1.86 14.45 22.91
N SER A 100 0.64 14.59 23.42
CA SER A 100 -0.46 15.28 22.71
C SER A 100 -0.15 16.77 22.55
N GLU A 101 0.34 17.43 23.60
CA GLU A 101 0.74 18.84 23.57
C GLU A 101 1.91 19.10 22.60
N ILE A 102 2.87 18.18 22.52
CA ILE A 102 3.98 18.29 21.57
C ILE A 102 3.45 18.15 20.14
N CYS A 103 2.53 17.20 19.90
CA CYS A 103 1.96 16.99 18.57
C CYS A 103 1.13 18.19 18.10
N THR A 104 0.34 18.81 18.99
CA THR A 104 -0.43 20.02 18.65
C THR A 104 0.47 21.21 18.39
N LYS A 105 1.55 21.38 19.16
CA LYS A 105 2.49 22.49 18.97
C LYS A 105 3.25 22.42 17.66
N VAL A 106 3.63 21.22 17.24
CA VAL A 106 4.43 21.01 16.03
C VAL A 106 3.55 20.75 14.81
N GLY A 107 2.29 20.32 15.00
CA GLY A 107 1.39 19.97 13.90
C GLY A 107 1.82 18.71 13.16
N ARG A 108 2.38 17.72 13.88
CA ARG A 108 2.89 16.47 13.29
C ARG A 108 2.25 15.23 13.93
N PRO A 109 2.12 14.13 13.18
CA PRO A 109 1.60 12.87 13.72
C PRO A 109 2.44 12.34 14.89
N VAL A 110 1.76 11.71 15.86
CA VAL A 110 2.36 11.12 17.06
C VAL A 110 3.55 10.21 16.76
N ASN A 111 3.46 9.41 15.69
CA ASN A 111 4.53 8.49 15.30
C ASN A 111 5.82 9.22 14.89
N GLN A 112 5.71 10.34 14.17
CA GLN A 112 6.86 11.15 13.77
C GLN A 112 7.50 11.81 14.98
N VAL A 113 6.68 12.37 15.86
CA VAL A 113 7.14 13.00 17.10
C VAL A 113 7.84 11.98 18.00
N ARG A 114 7.27 10.78 18.19
CA ARG A 114 7.90 9.69 18.97
C ARG A 114 9.25 9.27 18.40
N ASN A 115 9.38 9.20 17.08
CA ASN A 115 10.65 8.84 16.44
C ASN A 115 11.72 9.91 16.65
N VAL A 116 11.35 11.20 16.66
CA VAL A 116 12.29 12.28 16.95
C VAL A 116 12.67 12.30 18.44
N LEU A 117 11.69 12.18 19.34
CA LEU A 117 11.93 12.18 20.79
C LEU A 117 12.95 11.12 21.22
N LYS A 118 12.96 9.93 20.59
CA LYS A 118 13.95 8.86 20.87
C LYS A 118 15.40 9.29 20.62
N ASN A 119 15.63 10.23 19.69
CA ASN A 119 16.96 10.65 19.28
C ASN A 119 17.45 11.90 20.01
N ILE A 120 16.62 12.52 20.86
CA ILE A 120 17.00 13.71 21.62
C ILE A 120 17.86 13.28 22.81
N LYS A 121 19.15 13.66 22.79
CA LYS A 121 20.05 13.46 23.93
C LYS A 121 19.55 14.24 25.14
N GLY A 122 19.55 13.60 26.31
CA GLY A 122 19.11 14.22 27.56
C GLY A 122 17.60 14.21 27.80
N LEU A 123 16.79 13.65 26.91
CA LEU A 123 15.35 13.57 27.12
C LEU A 123 14.99 12.46 28.13
N LYS A 124 14.29 12.82 29.22
CA LYS A 124 13.76 11.89 30.23
C LYS A 124 12.24 11.81 30.13
N LYS A 125 11.70 10.60 30.26
CA LYS A 125 10.26 10.37 30.44
C LYS A 125 9.93 10.40 31.94
N GLN A 126 8.86 11.09 32.31
CA GLN A 126 8.34 11.13 33.68
C GLN A 126 6.87 10.69 33.68
N GLY A 127 6.39 10.13 34.79
CA GLY A 127 5.00 9.68 34.94
C GLY A 127 4.70 8.27 34.42
N THR A 128 3.48 7.79 34.70
CA THR A 128 3.03 6.41 34.43
C THR A 128 1.88 6.37 33.42
N LYS A 129 1.92 5.39 32.51
CA LYS A 129 0.88 5.07 31.51
C LYS A 129 0.39 6.29 30.70
N ARG A 130 -0.81 6.81 31.04
CA ARG A 130 -1.49 7.89 30.30
C ARG A 130 -0.92 9.27 30.62
N ASN A 131 -0.27 9.43 31.77
CA ASN A 131 0.26 10.71 32.24
C ASN A 131 1.77 10.84 31.98
N THR A 132 2.29 10.15 30.96
CA THR A 132 3.71 10.26 30.61
C THR A 132 4.02 11.61 29.99
N THR A 133 4.92 12.34 30.64
CA THR A 133 5.47 13.62 30.17
C THR A 133 6.93 13.46 29.78
N TYR A 134 7.42 14.39 28.96
CA TYR A 134 8.79 14.45 28.50
C TYR A 134 9.46 15.71 29.05
N VAL A 135 10.69 15.56 29.55
CA VAL A 135 11.48 16.62 30.19
C VAL A 135 12.92 16.55 29.68
N MET A 136 13.53 17.69 29.45
CA MET A 136 14.98 17.77 29.19
C MET A 136 15.73 17.68 30.52
N LYS A 137 16.70 16.76 30.63
CA LYS A 137 17.64 16.70 31.75
C LYS A 137 18.48 17.96 31.83
#